data_AF-A0A9E6AN89-F1
#
_entry.id   AF-A0A9E6AN89-F1
#
_cell.length_a   1.000
_cell.length_b   1.000
_cell.length_c   1.000
_cell.angle_alpha   90.00
_cell.angle_beta   90.00
_cell.angle_gamma   90.00
#
_symmetry.space_group_name_H-M   'P 1'
#
loop_
_entity.id
_entity.type
_entity.pdbx_description
1 polymer ?
#
loop_
_entity_poly.entity_id
_entity_poly.type
_entity_poly.pdbx_seq_one_letter_code
_entity_poly.pdbx_strand_id
1 'polypeptide(L)'
;MPHALAPAYPWPLVLSGGEVLSKGTRAPIAVASIQGKPLNNDDLVSRCQAGDQAAFAELFRTHKDRVAGIIFRMTGNRSEMDDLIQEVFLQVHRSIGRFGGRSKFSTWLYRVTVNVVLMHRRSARSRPVLVEDMGIHPAEDPRALPDELSARAIRAERFYLLLDQLSEKKRTVYVLHELEGRKPNEIAEIVGAPILTVRTRLFYARKEFEKLIEADPTLSALPDEVDSSAEDSGVSDDDNSSTTAGSTDPTGSRADVA
;
A
#
# COMPACT_ATOMS: atom_id res chain seq x y z
N MET A 1 -5.04 36.85 10.97
CA MET A 1 -5.57 35.67 10.27
C MET A 1 -4.48 34.62 10.29
N PRO A 2 -4.56 33.58 11.14
CA PRO A 2 -3.44 32.66 11.33
C PRO A 2 -3.38 31.64 10.19
N HIS A 3 -2.23 31.64 9.51
CA HIS A 3 -1.75 30.60 8.61
C HIS A 3 -1.72 29.27 9.37
N ALA A 4 -2.63 28.34 9.06
CA ALA A 4 -2.56 26.98 9.57
C ALA A 4 -1.50 26.21 8.76
N LEU A 5 -0.37 25.94 9.40
CA LEU A 5 0.64 25.00 8.94
C LEU A 5 -0.02 23.62 8.70
N ALA A 6 -0.07 23.18 7.45
CA ALA A 6 -0.40 21.81 7.11
C ALA A 6 0.68 20.88 7.68
N PRO A 7 0.34 19.79 8.39
CA PRO A 7 1.33 18.79 8.77
C PRO A 7 1.94 18.18 7.51
N ALA A 8 3.24 18.39 7.34
CA ALA A 8 4.03 17.71 6.32
C ALA A 8 3.96 16.20 6.59
N TYR A 9 3.19 15.47 5.79
CA TYR A 9 3.17 14.01 5.77
C TYR A 9 4.10 13.52 4.65
N PRO A 10 5.38 13.23 4.93
CA PRO A 10 6.28 12.67 3.95
C PRO A 10 5.97 11.17 3.86
N TRP A 11 5.39 10.71 2.77
CA TRP A 11 5.46 9.28 2.44
C TRP A 11 5.92 9.12 0.99
N PRO A 12 7.08 8.49 0.76
CA PRO A 12 7.48 8.03 -0.55
C PRO A 12 6.67 6.77 -0.87
N LEU A 13 6.25 6.59 -2.14
CA LEU A 13 5.88 5.25 -2.60
C LEU A 13 7.17 4.42 -2.60
N VAL A 14 7.41 3.68 -1.51
CA VAL A 14 8.47 2.67 -1.43
C VAL A 14 7.82 1.32 -1.69
N LEU A 15 8.15 0.78 -2.87
CA LEU A 15 8.07 -0.63 -3.19
C LEU A 15 9.07 -1.37 -2.28
N SER A 16 8.71 -2.58 -1.86
CA SER A 16 9.49 -3.46 -0.98
C SER A 16 11.00 -3.48 -1.25
N GLY A 17 11.79 -3.36 -0.19
CA GLY A 17 13.13 -3.96 -0.08
C GLY A 17 14.28 -3.00 0.28
N GLY A 18 15.03 -3.36 1.34
CA GLY A 18 16.45 -2.99 1.50
C GLY A 18 16.79 -1.79 2.41
N GLU A 19 17.52 -2.07 3.48
CA GLU A 19 18.15 -1.14 4.43
C GLU A 19 18.99 -0.02 3.81
N VAL A 20 19.03 1.16 4.44
CA VAL A 20 20.30 1.85 4.77
C VAL A 20 20.15 2.68 6.07
N LEU A 21 21.19 2.59 6.89
CA LEU A 21 21.46 3.29 8.15
C LEU A 21 21.86 4.78 7.98
N SER A 22 21.55 5.59 9.00
CA SER A 22 22.51 6.37 9.81
C SER A 22 22.23 7.87 10.03
N LYS A 23 22.10 8.18 11.33
CA LYS A 23 22.53 9.37 12.10
C LYS A 23 21.90 10.74 11.82
N GLY A 24 21.09 11.16 12.80
CA GLY A 24 20.76 12.56 13.08
C GLY A 24 20.18 12.72 14.49
N THR A 25 21.04 13.04 15.45
CA THR A 25 20.73 13.30 16.86
C THR A 25 19.63 14.35 17.05
N ARG A 26 18.55 13.99 17.73
CA ARG A 26 17.76 14.90 18.58
C ARG A 26 17.21 14.14 19.79
N ALA A 27 17.50 14.67 20.98
CA ALA A 27 17.19 14.09 22.28
C ALA A 27 15.66 13.94 22.50
N PRO A 28 15.23 12.89 23.24
CA PRO A 28 13.81 12.58 23.39
C PRO A 28 13.14 13.45 24.45
N ILE A 29 11.97 13.98 24.13
CA ILE A 29 11.02 14.44 25.14
C ILE A 29 10.48 13.18 25.82
N ALA A 30 10.83 13.01 27.09
CA ALA A 30 10.38 11.90 27.92
C ALA A 30 8.86 11.98 28.14
N VAL A 31 8.10 11.26 27.30
CA VAL A 31 6.73 10.88 27.62
C VAL A 31 6.82 9.52 28.31
N ALA A 32 6.42 9.47 29.57
CA ALA A 32 6.47 8.30 30.42
C ALA A 32 5.97 7.05 29.68
N SER A 33 6.85 6.05 29.58
CA SER A 33 6.58 4.77 28.94
C SER A 33 5.54 4.00 29.75
N ILE A 34 4.29 3.98 29.29
CA ILE A 34 3.37 2.91 29.64
C ILE A 34 3.78 1.72 28.78
N GLN A 35 4.76 0.95 29.25
CA GLN A 35 5.06 -0.37 28.69
C GLN A 35 3.90 -1.32 29.03
N GLY A 36 2.82 -1.22 28.28
CA GLY A 36 1.88 -2.32 28.10
C GLY A 36 2.42 -3.21 26.98
N LYS A 37 2.49 -4.53 27.21
CA LYS A 37 2.61 -5.55 26.17
C LYS A 37 1.78 -5.14 24.94
N PRO A 38 2.26 -5.24 23.68
CA PRO A 38 1.45 -4.93 22.52
C PRO A 38 0.17 -5.75 22.62
N LEU A 39 -0.94 -5.08 22.91
CA LEU A 39 -2.21 -5.75 23.16
C LEU A 39 -2.62 -6.40 21.85
N ASN A 40 -2.98 -7.68 21.90
CA ASN A 40 -3.52 -8.37 20.74
C ASN A 40 -4.75 -7.59 20.24
N ASN A 41 -4.94 -7.49 18.92
CA ASN A 41 -6.10 -6.81 18.34
C ASN A 41 -7.41 -7.30 18.96
N ASP A 42 -7.51 -8.59 19.25
CA ASP A 42 -8.70 -9.17 19.87
C ASP A 42 -8.94 -8.63 21.29
N ASP A 43 -7.89 -8.43 22.09
CA ASP A 43 -7.98 -7.83 23.43
C ASP A 43 -8.40 -6.36 23.36
N LEU A 44 -7.78 -5.59 22.46
CA LEU A 44 -8.18 -4.19 22.21
C LEU A 44 -9.65 -4.10 21.81
N VAL A 45 -10.11 -4.99 20.92
CA VAL A 45 -11.50 -5.03 20.48
C VAL A 45 -12.43 -5.38 21.65
N SER A 46 -12.13 -6.40 22.44
CA SER A 46 -12.94 -6.78 23.61
C SER A 46 -13.05 -5.65 24.63
N ARG A 47 -11.95 -4.94 24.91
CA ARG A 47 -11.96 -3.78 25.80
C ARG A 47 -12.76 -2.61 25.23
N CYS A 48 -12.64 -2.35 23.92
CA CYS A 48 -13.48 -1.35 23.25
C CYS A 48 -14.98 -1.70 23.33
N GLN A 49 -15.33 -2.99 23.19
CA GLN A 49 -16.70 -3.47 23.34
C GLN A 49 -17.24 -3.28 24.76
N ALA A 50 -16.37 -3.32 25.77
CA ALA A 50 -16.69 -3.00 27.15
C ALA A 50 -16.73 -1.49 27.46
N GLY A 51 -16.48 -0.62 26.47
CA GLY A 51 -16.52 0.85 26.63
C GLY A 51 -15.21 1.48 27.10
N ASP A 52 -14.08 0.77 27.03
CA ASP A 52 -12.77 1.31 27.39
C ASP A 52 -12.27 2.32 26.34
N GLN A 53 -12.34 3.60 26.69
CA GLN A 53 -11.90 4.70 25.83
C GLN A 53 -10.38 4.69 25.57
N ALA A 54 -9.57 4.22 26.52
CA ALA A 54 -8.11 4.14 26.34
C ALA A 54 -7.76 3.03 25.34
N ALA A 55 -8.47 1.90 25.39
CA ALA A 55 -8.34 0.85 24.39
C ALA A 55 -8.73 1.35 22.99
N PHE A 56 -9.79 2.16 22.88
CA PHE A 56 -10.18 2.74 21.59
C PHE A 56 -9.14 3.72 21.04
N ALA A 57 -8.56 4.56 21.91
CA ALA A 57 -7.48 5.46 21.51
C ALA A 57 -6.26 4.68 20.96
N GLU A 58 -5.94 3.53 21.56
CA GLU A 58 -4.86 2.67 21.10
C GLU A 58 -5.19 1.95 19.78
N LEU A 59 -6.43 1.47 19.65
CA LEU A 59 -6.96 0.92 18.40
C LEU A 59 -6.86 1.95 17.27
N PHE A 60 -7.23 3.21 17.54
CA PHE A 60 -7.09 4.31 16.59
C PHE A 60 -5.63 4.49 16.17
N ARG A 61 -4.70 4.66 17.12
CA ARG A 61 -3.27 4.86 16.82
C ARG A 61 -2.68 3.72 16.00
N THR A 62 -3.07 2.48 16.31
CA THR A 62 -2.58 1.27 15.65
C THR A 62 -3.03 1.18 14.18
N HIS A 63 -4.26 1.61 13.87
CA HIS A 63 -4.85 1.37 12.56
C HIS A 63 -5.01 2.62 11.69
N LYS A 64 -4.82 3.83 12.24
CA LYS A 64 -5.06 5.09 11.52
C LYS A 64 -4.27 5.20 10.21
N ASP A 65 -3.00 4.83 10.20
CA ASP A 65 -2.14 5.03 9.02
C ASP A 65 -2.50 4.04 7.90
N ARG A 66 -2.95 2.84 8.28
CA ARG A 66 -3.50 1.86 7.32
C ARG A 66 -4.82 2.34 6.74
N VAL A 67 -5.73 2.85 7.57
CA VAL A 67 -7.00 3.45 7.12
C VAL A 67 -6.74 4.63 6.19
N ALA A 68 -5.79 5.50 6.55
CA ALA A 68 -5.40 6.63 5.74
C ALA A 68 -4.88 6.20 4.36
N GLY A 69 -4.04 5.17 4.30
CA GLY A 69 -3.54 4.61 3.03
C GLY A 69 -4.66 4.09 2.13
N ILE A 70 -5.66 3.40 2.69
CA ILE A 70 -6.80 2.89 1.92
C ILE A 70 -7.64 4.05 1.36
N ILE A 71 -7.97 5.02 2.22
CA ILE A 71 -8.75 6.19 1.80
C ILE A 71 -8.01 6.90 0.65
N PHE A 72 -6.71 7.17 0.82
CA PHE A 72 -5.91 7.83 -0.22
C PHE A 72 -5.91 7.03 -1.53
N ARG A 73 -5.70 5.71 -1.49
CA ARG A 73 -5.73 4.86 -2.69
C ARG A 73 -7.11 4.79 -3.36
N MET A 74 -8.17 5.02 -2.60
CA MET A 74 -9.53 5.04 -3.14
C MET A 74 -9.95 6.40 -3.69
N THR A 75 -9.51 7.50 -3.07
CA THR A 75 -9.94 8.88 -3.42
C THR A 75 -8.94 9.61 -4.30
N GLY A 76 -7.64 9.37 -4.14
CA GLY A 76 -6.57 10.17 -4.75
C GLY A 76 -6.45 11.58 -4.18
N ASN A 77 -7.30 11.96 -3.22
CA ASN A 77 -7.42 13.32 -2.71
C ASN A 77 -6.93 13.39 -1.26
N ARG A 78 -6.01 14.34 -0.99
CA ARG A 78 -5.47 14.61 0.34
C ARG A 78 -6.32 15.55 1.18
N SER A 79 -7.12 16.43 0.58
CA SER A 79 -7.82 17.48 1.31
C SER A 79 -8.91 16.96 2.25
N GLU A 80 -9.52 15.82 1.91
CA GLU A 80 -10.64 15.22 2.67
C GLU A 80 -10.17 14.06 3.58
N MET A 81 -8.87 13.86 3.71
CA MET A 81 -8.30 12.70 4.40
C MET A 81 -8.67 12.65 5.88
N ASP A 82 -8.45 13.74 6.59
CA ASP A 82 -8.66 13.79 8.04
C ASP A 82 -10.13 13.59 8.40
N ASP A 83 -11.04 14.18 7.63
CA ASP A 83 -12.49 14.04 7.78
C ASP A 83 -12.95 12.59 7.54
N LEU A 84 -12.43 11.95 6.48
CA LEU A 84 -12.77 10.56 6.18
C LEU A 84 -12.21 9.59 7.21
N ILE A 85 -10.97 9.80 7.68
CA ILE A 85 -10.39 9.01 8.77
C ILE A 85 -11.28 9.14 10.01
N GLN A 86 -11.66 10.36 10.37
CA GLN A 86 -12.53 10.61 11.52
C GLN A 86 -13.86 9.87 11.37
N GLU A 87 -14.55 10.02 10.23
CA GLU A 87 -15.84 9.35 10.00
C GLU A 87 -15.71 7.82 10.05
N VAL A 88 -14.62 7.25 9.51
CA VAL A 88 -14.33 5.82 9.64
C VAL A 88 -14.26 5.40 11.09
N PHE A 89 -13.47 6.11 11.92
CA PHE A 89 -13.32 5.72 13.32
C PHE A 89 -14.56 6.02 14.17
N LEU A 90 -15.35 7.04 13.84
CA LEU A 90 -16.68 7.24 14.42
C LEU A 90 -17.60 6.07 14.11
N GLN A 91 -17.59 5.58 12.87
CA GLN A 91 -18.39 4.42 12.48
C GLN A 91 -17.89 3.13 13.13
N VAL A 92 -16.57 2.95 13.26
CA VAL A 92 -15.97 1.83 14.01
C VAL A 92 -16.45 1.89 15.46
N HIS A 93 -16.33 3.03 16.14
CA HIS A 93 -16.78 3.19 17.52
C HIS A 93 -18.26 2.82 17.71
N ARG A 94 -19.14 3.28 16.80
CA ARG A 94 -20.59 2.97 16.84
C ARG A 94 -20.92 1.50 16.56
N SER A 95 -20.04 0.75 15.89
CA SER A 95 -20.34 -0.59 15.38
C SER A 95 -19.47 -1.70 15.97
N ILE A 96 -18.41 -1.38 16.71
CA ILE A 96 -17.49 -2.35 17.31
C ILE A 96 -18.19 -3.30 18.28
N GLY A 97 -19.24 -2.84 18.97
CA GLY A 97 -20.10 -3.68 19.83
C GLY A 97 -20.84 -4.80 19.06
N ARG A 98 -21.04 -4.64 17.75
CA ARG A 98 -21.69 -5.66 16.88
C ARG A 98 -20.67 -6.51 16.13
N PHE A 99 -19.38 -6.26 16.30
CA PHE A 99 -18.34 -7.06 15.66
C PHE A 99 -18.27 -8.44 16.34
N GLY A 100 -18.86 -9.45 15.69
CA GLY A 100 -18.95 -10.80 16.22
C GLY A 100 -17.76 -11.72 15.90
N GLY A 101 -16.59 -11.19 15.55
CA GLY A 101 -15.36 -11.99 15.37
C GLY A 101 -15.33 -13.00 14.22
N ARG A 102 -16.32 -13.01 13.32
CA ARG A 102 -16.40 -13.96 12.18
C ARG A 102 -15.32 -13.77 11.10
N SER A 103 -14.63 -12.64 11.12
CA SER A 103 -13.49 -12.33 10.26
C SER A 103 -12.44 -11.63 11.12
N LYS A 104 -11.19 -11.53 10.63
CA LYS A 104 -10.18 -10.67 11.28
C LYS A 104 -10.71 -9.25 11.43
N PHE A 105 -10.38 -8.58 12.53
CA PHE A 105 -10.73 -7.17 12.75
C PHE A 105 -10.24 -6.28 11.60
N SER A 106 -9.04 -6.54 11.08
CA SER A 106 -8.51 -5.81 9.93
C SER A 106 -9.42 -5.91 8.70
N THR A 107 -9.91 -7.09 8.34
CA THR A 107 -10.85 -7.26 7.21
C THR A 107 -12.16 -6.50 7.45
N TRP A 108 -12.66 -6.53 8.68
CA TRP A 108 -13.86 -5.78 9.04
C TRP A 108 -13.63 -4.25 9.00
N LEU A 109 -12.47 -3.77 9.45
CA LEU A 109 -12.09 -2.37 9.35
C LEU A 109 -11.97 -1.91 7.88
N TYR A 110 -11.42 -2.75 7.01
CA TYR A 110 -11.41 -2.50 5.56
C TYR A 110 -12.83 -2.32 5.02
N ARG A 111 -13.79 -3.17 5.43
CA ARG A 111 -15.20 -3.04 5.05
C ARG A 111 -15.79 -1.71 5.47
N VAL A 112 -15.58 -1.31 6.72
CA VAL A 112 -16.06 -0.02 7.23
C VAL A 112 -15.44 1.13 6.44
N THR A 113 -14.14 1.09 6.22
CA THR A 113 -13.38 2.12 5.47
C THR A 113 -13.90 2.27 4.05
N VAL A 114 -13.99 1.16 3.29
CA VAL A 114 -14.49 1.15 1.92
C VAL A 114 -15.92 1.70 1.87
N ASN A 115 -16.79 1.28 2.80
CA ASN A 115 -18.18 1.77 2.83
C ASN A 115 -18.25 3.28 3.05
N VAL A 116 -17.47 3.84 3.99
CA VAL A 116 -17.43 5.29 4.24
C VAL A 116 -16.97 6.04 2.99
N VAL A 117 -15.87 5.61 2.36
CA VAL A 117 -15.36 6.24 1.14
C VAL A 117 -16.38 6.16 -0.01
N LEU A 118 -17.08 5.04 -0.17
CA LEU A 118 -18.12 4.90 -1.19
C LEU A 118 -19.32 5.82 -0.93
N MET A 119 -19.76 5.96 0.32
CA MET A 119 -20.84 6.89 0.67
C MET A 119 -20.43 8.34 0.39
N HIS A 120 -19.21 8.72 0.77
CA HIS A 120 -18.65 10.03 0.48
C HIS A 120 -18.62 10.33 -1.02
N ARG A 121 -18.06 9.42 -1.84
CA ARG A 121 -18.00 9.60 -3.29
C ARG A 121 -19.38 9.70 -3.95
N ARG A 122 -20.37 8.95 -3.46
CA ARG A 122 -21.76 9.07 -3.95
C ARG A 122 -22.39 10.41 -3.58
N SER A 123 -22.14 10.88 -2.36
CA SER A 123 -22.62 12.19 -1.90
C SER A 123 -22.00 13.33 -2.72
N ALA A 124 -20.69 13.28 -2.97
CA ALA A 124 -19.98 14.26 -3.79
C ALA A 124 -20.54 14.34 -5.22
N ARG A 125 -20.88 13.21 -5.84
CA ARG A 125 -21.52 13.16 -7.17
C ARG A 125 -22.95 13.72 -7.20
N SER A 126 -23.64 13.71 -6.06
CA SER A 126 -25.03 14.19 -5.95
C SER A 126 -25.16 15.67 -5.58
N ARG A 127 -24.06 16.31 -5.15
CA ARG A 127 -24.06 17.76 -4.87
C ARG A 127 -23.97 18.51 -6.21
N PRO A 128 -24.87 19.48 -6.48
CA PRO A 128 -24.66 20.39 -7.60
C PRO A 128 -23.37 21.17 -7.32
N VAL A 129 -22.38 20.98 -8.18
CA VAL A 129 -21.17 21.79 -8.15
C VAL A 129 -21.61 23.20 -8.57
N LEU A 130 -21.66 24.14 -7.63
CA LEU A 130 -21.51 25.54 -7.98
C LEU A 130 -20.15 25.60 -8.65
N VAL A 131 -20.15 25.79 -9.97
CA VAL A 131 -18.95 25.95 -10.78
C VAL A 131 -18.35 27.29 -10.38
N GLU A 132 -17.65 27.30 -9.25
CA GLU A 132 -16.59 28.26 -9.04
C GLU A 132 -15.48 27.79 -9.97
N ASP A 133 -15.22 28.64 -10.96
CA ASP A 133 -14.25 28.48 -12.04
C ASP A 133 -12.89 28.06 -11.47
N MET A 134 -12.70 26.75 -11.29
CA MET A 134 -11.40 26.13 -11.17
C MET A 134 -10.78 26.27 -12.55
N GLY A 135 -10.19 27.45 -12.76
CA GLY A 135 -9.54 27.85 -13.98
C GLY A 135 -8.76 26.68 -14.54
N ILE A 136 -9.20 26.23 -15.71
CA ILE A 136 -8.41 25.36 -16.56
C ILE A 136 -7.14 26.16 -16.83
N HIS A 137 -6.08 25.93 -16.05
CA HIS A 137 -4.77 26.41 -16.39
C HIS A 137 -4.45 25.81 -17.77
N PRO A 138 -4.25 26.65 -18.81
CA PRO A 138 -3.84 26.16 -20.11
C PRO A 138 -2.58 25.33 -19.92
N ALA A 139 -2.50 24.19 -20.61
CA ALA A 139 -1.33 23.32 -20.65
C ALA A 139 -0.04 24.17 -20.65
N GLU A 140 0.69 24.11 -19.53
CA GLU A 140 2.01 24.71 -19.45
C GLU A 140 2.91 24.00 -20.47
N ASP A 141 3.75 24.81 -21.14
CA ASP A 141 4.68 24.43 -22.21
C ASP A 141 5.34 23.06 -21.96
N PRO A 142 5.25 22.08 -22.89
CA PRO A 142 5.89 20.77 -22.75
C PRO A 142 7.42 20.80 -22.63
N ARG A 143 8.05 21.98 -22.68
CA ARG A 143 9.50 22.19 -22.71
C ARG A 143 10.10 22.66 -21.39
N ALA A 144 9.30 22.94 -20.37
CA ALA A 144 9.84 23.10 -19.02
C ALA A 144 10.13 21.70 -18.46
N LEU A 145 11.40 21.33 -18.34
CA LEU A 145 11.83 20.11 -17.65
C LEU A 145 11.17 20.10 -16.25
N PRO A 146 10.16 19.25 -16.00
CA PRO A 146 9.53 19.22 -14.70
C PRO A 146 10.56 18.68 -13.71
N ASP A 147 10.64 19.28 -12.52
CA ASP A 147 11.23 18.57 -11.38
C ASP A 147 10.57 17.19 -11.28
N GLU A 148 11.34 16.14 -11.05
CA GLU A 148 10.85 14.75 -11.05
C GLU A 148 9.66 14.57 -10.09
N LEU A 149 9.65 15.34 -9.00
CA LEU A 149 8.54 15.41 -8.04
C LEU A 149 7.26 15.99 -8.65
N SER A 150 7.37 17.04 -9.46
CA SER A 150 6.24 17.65 -10.16
C SER A 150 5.68 16.72 -11.23
N ALA A 151 6.54 16.13 -12.07
CA ALA A 151 6.12 15.13 -13.05
C ALA A 151 5.43 13.92 -12.41
N ARG A 152 5.88 13.49 -11.22
CA ARG A 152 5.26 12.39 -10.48
C ARG A 152 3.89 12.78 -9.94
N ALA A 153 3.72 14.00 -9.43
CA ALA A 153 2.44 14.50 -8.94
C ALA A 153 1.40 14.56 -10.08
N ILE A 154 1.79 15.12 -11.23
CA ILE A 154 0.93 15.21 -12.44
C ILE A 154 0.51 13.81 -12.90
N ARG A 155 1.46 12.85 -12.97
CA ARG A 155 1.15 11.46 -13.34
C ARG A 155 0.21 10.79 -12.34
N ALA A 156 0.41 11.01 -11.04
CA ALA A 156 -0.47 10.45 -10.01
C ALA A 156 -1.89 11.03 -10.11
N GLU A 157 -2.02 12.34 -10.30
CA GLU A 157 -3.31 12.99 -10.53
C GLU A 157 -4.00 12.41 -11.76
N ARG A 158 -3.26 12.29 -12.87
CA ARG A 158 -3.78 11.73 -14.12
C ARG A 158 -4.26 10.29 -13.95
N PHE A 159 -3.50 9.47 -13.24
CA PHE A 159 -3.88 8.10 -12.92
C PHE A 159 -5.22 8.03 -12.16
N TYR A 160 -5.43 8.89 -11.16
CA TYR A 160 -6.69 8.93 -10.42
C TYR A 160 -7.86 9.43 -11.27
N LEU A 161 -7.63 10.38 -12.17
CA LEU A 161 -8.64 10.82 -13.16
C LEU A 161 -9.08 9.69 -14.08
N LEU A 162 -8.13 8.87 -14.58
CA LEU A 162 -8.48 7.68 -15.38
C LEU A 162 -9.25 6.65 -14.55
N LEU A 163 -8.88 6.44 -13.28
CA LEU A 163 -9.62 5.54 -12.39
C LEU A 163 -11.06 6.03 -12.15
N ASP A 164 -11.34 7.33 -12.26
CA ASP A 164 -12.70 7.87 -12.07
C ASP A 164 -13.61 7.61 -13.26
N GLN A 165 -13.05 7.28 -14.42
CA GLN A 165 -13.81 6.84 -15.59
C GLN A 165 -14.37 5.42 -15.41
N LEU A 166 -13.72 4.58 -14.59
CA LEU A 166 -14.25 3.27 -14.25
C LEU A 166 -15.53 3.37 -13.41
N SER A 167 -16.49 2.47 -13.66
CA SER A 167 -17.65 2.32 -12.77
C SER A 167 -17.19 2.09 -11.31
N GLU A 168 -17.92 2.63 -10.32
CA GLU A 168 -17.54 2.57 -8.90
C GLU A 168 -17.20 1.15 -8.43
N LYS A 169 -17.98 0.16 -8.87
CA LYS A 169 -17.75 -1.25 -8.54
C LYS A 169 -16.46 -1.81 -9.15
N LYS A 170 -16.09 -1.39 -10.36
CA LYS A 170 -14.83 -1.77 -11.03
C LYS A 170 -13.64 -1.07 -10.38
N ARG A 171 -13.71 0.24 -10.17
CA ARG A 171 -12.68 1.02 -9.47
C ARG A 171 -12.38 0.42 -8.10
N THR A 172 -13.40 0.10 -7.31
CA THR A 172 -13.22 -0.45 -5.96
C THR A 172 -12.45 -1.76 -5.98
N VAL A 173 -12.83 -2.72 -6.83
CA VAL A 173 -12.11 -4.01 -6.89
C VAL A 173 -10.71 -3.85 -7.48
N TYR A 174 -10.52 -2.93 -8.43
CA TYR A 174 -9.22 -2.62 -9.01
C TYR A 174 -8.27 -2.04 -7.97
N VAL A 175 -8.69 -1.01 -7.24
CA VAL A 175 -7.89 -0.40 -6.16
C VAL A 175 -7.54 -1.42 -5.07
N LEU A 176 -8.53 -2.19 -4.61
CA LEU A 176 -8.29 -3.19 -3.57
C LEU A 176 -7.35 -4.32 -4.03
N HIS A 177 -7.32 -4.65 -5.32
CA HIS A 177 -6.43 -5.68 -5.84
C HIS A 177 -5.05 -5.12 -6.18
N GLU A 178 -4.98 -4.17 -7.11
CA GLU A 178 -3.73 -3.72 -7.73
C GLU A 178 -2.95 -2.74 -6.85
N LEU A 179 -3.63 -1.94 -6.02
CA LEU A 179 -2.95 -0.93 -5.18
C LEU A 179 -2.81 -1.38 -3.72
N GLU A 180 -3.70 -2.25 -3.24
CA GLU A 180 -3.70 -2.77 -1.86
C GLU A 180 -3.20 -4.22 -1.75
N GLY A 181 -3.05 -4.94 -2.87
CA GLY A 181 -2.59 -6.33 -2.90
C GLY A 181 -3.56 -7.33 -2.28
N ARG A 182 -4.86 -7.02 -2.19
CA ARG A 182 -5.85 -7.92 -1.57
C ARG A 182 -6.23 -9.06 -2.50
N LYS A 183 -6.37 -10.24 -1.92
CA LYS A 183 -6.79 -11.43 -2.69
C LYS A 183 -8.27 -11.35 -3.04
N PRO A 184 -8.73 -11.95 -4.17
CA PRO A 184 -10.13 -11.88 -4.58
C PRO A 184 -11.15 -12.37 -3.55
N ASN A 185 -10.78 -13.33 -2.70
CA ASN A 185 -11.62 -13.79 -1.58
C ASN A 185 -11.76 -12.73 -0.48
N GLU A 186 -10.68 -12.07 -0.09
CA GLU A 186 -10.72 -10.96 0.87
C GLU A 186 -11.53 -9.78 0.31
N ILE A 187 -11.35 -9.46 -0.98
CA ILE A 187 -12.14 -8.42 -1.64
C ILE A 187 -13.63 -8.77 -1.63
N ALA A 188 -14.00 -10.03 -1.90
CA ALA A 188 -15.38 -10.50 -1.84
C ALA A 188 -16.01 -10.27 -0.46
N GLU A 189 -15.27 -10.56 0.61
CA GLU A 189 -15.68 -10.25 1.99
C GLU A 189 -15.79 -8.74 2.23
N ILE A 190 -14.86 -7.95 1.69
CA ILE A 190 -14.81 -6.50 1.86
C ILE A 190 -16.01 -5.81 1.20
N VAL A 191 -16.27 -6.13 -0.07
CA VAL A 191 -17.33 -5.48 -0.85
C VAL A 191 -18.70 -6.15 -0.72
N GLY A 192 -18.78 -7.31 -0.06
CA GLY A 192 -20.03 -8.07 0.11
C GLY A 192 -20.59 -8.60 -1.22
N ALA A 193 -19.74 -9.11 -2.11
CA ALA A 193 -20.13 -9.65 -3.41
C ALA A 193 -19.54 -11.05 -3.63
N PRO A 194 -20.18 -11.92 -4.45
CA PRO A 194 -19.63 -13.24 -4.76
C PRO A 194 -18.21 -13.16 -5.36
N ILE A 195 -17.34 -14.10 -5.00
CA ILE A 195 -15.95 -14.13 -5.50
C ILE A 195 -15.87 -14.15 -7.04
N LEU A 196 -16.79 -14.85 -7.70
CA LEU A 196 -16.84 -14.87 -9.17
C LEU A 196 -17.16 -13.49 -9.73
N THR A 197 -18.09 -12.76 -9.11
CA THR A 197 -18.40 -11.37 -9.47
C THR A 197 -17.21 -10.45 -9.28
N VAL A 198 -16.43 -10.63 -8.20
CA VAL A 198 -15.19 -9.86 -7.98
C VAL A 198 -14.18 -10.13 -9.09
N ARG A 199 -13.93 -11.40 -9.42
CA ARG A 199 -13.00 -11.80 -10.50
C ARG A 199 -13.41 -11.21 -11.85
N THR A 200 -14.69 -11.32 -12.21
CA THR A 200 -15.21 -10.76 -13.45
C THR A 200 -15.08 -9.24 -13.48
N ARG A 201 -15.41 -8.54 -12.39
CA ARG A 201 -15.24 -7.08 -12.31
C ARG A 201 -13.78 -6.68 -12.43
N LEU A 202 -12.86 -7.39 -11.79
CA LEU A 202 -11.43 -7.13 -11.85
C LEU A 202 -10.90 -7.30 -13.28
N PHE A 203 -11.27 -8.40 -13.95
CA PHE A 203 -10.90 -8.65 -15.35
C PHE A 203 -11.33 -7.49 -16.25
N TYR A 204 -12.59 -7.07 -16.18
CA TYR A 204 -13.08 -5.96 -17.00
C TYR A 204 -12.50 -4.60 -16.57
N ALA A 205 -12.24 -4.39 -15.28
CA ALA A 205 -11.60 -3.19 -14.79
C ALA A 205 -10.19 -3.05 -15.38
N ARG A 206 -9.40 -4.13 -15.38
CA ARG A 206 -8.05 -4.13 -15.96
C ARG A 206 -8.07 -3.80 -17.45
N LYS A 207 -8.89 -4.51 -18.22
CA LYS A 207 -9.01 -4.30 -19.67
C LYS A 207 -9.48 -2.89 -20.04
N GLU A 208 -10.39 -2.32 -19.26
CA GLU A 208 -10.88 -0.96 -19.47
C GLU A 208 -9.81 0.08 -19.10
N PHE A 209 -9.13 -0.11 -17.97
CA PHE A 209 -8.11 0.80 -17.49
C PHE A 209 -6.84 0.80 -18.36
N GLU A 210 -6.43 -0.36 -18.87
CA GLU A 210 -5.34 -0.50 -19.83
C GLU A 210 -5.57 0.34 -21.09
N LYS A 211 -6.77 0.28 -21.66
CA LYS A 211 -7.17 1.13 -22.80
C LYS A 211 -7.14 2.62 -22.47
N LEU A 212 -7.53 2.99 -21.25
CA LEU A 212 -7.50 4.38 -20.80
C LEU A 212 -6.07 4.89 -20.67
N ILE A 213 -5.15 4.06 -20.18
CA ILE A 213 -3.72 4.39 -20.09
C ILE A 213 -3.11 4.52 -21.48
N GLU A 214 -3.37 3.58 -22.39
CA GLU A 214 -2.84 3.60 -23.76
C GLU A 214 -3.26 4.86 -24.53
N ALA A 215 -4.50 5.31 -24.32
CA ALA A 215 -5.02 6.54 -24.91
C ALA A 215 -4.50 7.83 -24.26
N ASP A 216 -3.79 7.75 -23.13
CA ASP A 216 -3.34 8.91 -22.36
C ASP A 216 -1.87 9.26 -22.64
N PRO A 217 -1.56 10.40 -23.29
CA PRO A 217 -0.19 10.74 -23.66
C PRO A 217 0.75 10.92 -22.46
N THR A 218 0.22 11.36 -21.31
CA THR A 218 1.00 11.61 -20.09
C THR A 218 1.45 10.32 -19.41
N LEU A 219 0.67 9.25 -19.55
CA LEU A 219 0.95 7.93 -18.95
C LEU A 219 1.50 6.91 -19.96
N SER A 220 1.30 7.10 -21.26
CA SER A 220 1.81 6.23 -22.33
C SER A 220 3.29 6.45 -22.65
N ALA A 221 3.84 7.64 -22.33
CA ALA A 221 5.24 8.00 -22.57
C ALA A 221 6.27 7.32 -21.63
N LEU A 222 5.99 6.12 -21.11
CA LEU A 222 6.92 5.36 -20.27
C LEU A 222 8.03 4.75 -21.15
N PRO A 223 9.31 5.01 -20.87
CA PRO A 223 10.38 4.13 -21.33
C PRO A 223 10.26 2.79 -20.60
N ASP A 224 10.28 1.69 -21.36
CA ASP A 224 10.48 0.33 -20.86
C ASP A 224 11.89 0.19 -20.24
N GLU A 225 12.10 0.78 -19.06
CA GLU A 225 13.36 0.65 -18.29
C GLU A 225 13.07 -0.13 -17.01
N VAL A 226 12.62 -1.37 -17.17
CA VAL A 226 12.79 -2.41 -16.17
C VAL A 226 13.17 -3.69 -16.91
N ASP A 227 14.43 -4.08 -16.75
CA ASP A 227 15.05 -5.38 -17.06
C ASP A 227 16.04 -5.40 -18.26
N SER A 228 17.33 -5.11 -17.97
CA SER A 228 18.47 -5.68 -18.73
C SER A 228 19.81 -5.72 -17.97
N SER A 229 19.87 -5.48 -16.65
CA SER A 229 21.13 -5.43 -15.90
C SER A 229 21.21 -6.47 -14.77
N ALA A 230 20.80 -7.71 -15.06
CA ALA A 230 21.02 -8.84 -14.16
C ALA A 230 21.34 -10.13 -14.93
N GLU A 231 22.39 -10.13 -15.75
CA GLU A 231 23.09 -11.37 -16.11
C GLU A 231 24.60 -11.22 -15.86
N ASP A 232 24.98 -11.85 -14.74
CA ASP A 232 26.18 -12.61 -14.47
C ASP A 232 27.55 -11.94 -14.59
N SER A 233 28.03 -11.48 -13.44
CA SER A 233 29.47 -11.32 -13.18
C SER A 233 29.78 -11.81 -11.76
N GLY A 234 30.10 -13.10 -11.66
CA GLY A 234 31.17 -13.57 -10.77
C GLY A 234 30.80 -13.81 -9.31
N VAL A 235 30.51 -15.07 -8.98
CA VAL A 235 30.91 -15.65 -7.69
C VAL A 235 31.49 -17.04 -7.95
N SER A 236 32.80 -17.19 -7.77
CA SER A 236 33.40 -18.47 -7.39
C SER A 236 34.51 -18.17 -6.38
N ASP A 237 34.16 -18.32 -5.11
CA ASP A 237 35.07 -18.29 -3.98
C ASP A 237 36.00 -19.52 -4.01
N ASP A 238 37.22 -19.27 -3.52
CA ASP A 238 38.30 -20.21 -3.32
C ASP A 238 38.01 -21.33 -2.30
N ASP A 239 38.82 -22.39 -2.45
CA ASP A 239 39.31 -23.36 -1.46
C ASP A 239 38.36 -24.43 -0.88
N ASN A 240 38.69 -25.71 -1.17
CA ASN A 240 39.29 -26.63 -0.17
C ASN A 240 39.71 -27.98 -0.78
N SER A 241 40.85 -28.51 -0.31
CA SER A 241 41.21 -29.94 -0.14
C SER A 241 42.16 -30.60 -1.14
N SER A 242 43.45 -30.40 -0.89
CA SER A 242 44.41 -31.44 -0.48
C SER A 242 44.23 -32.89 -0.99
N THR A 243 45.28 -33.34 -1.70
CA THR A 243 45.97 -34.63 -1.55
C THR A 243 45.22 -35.90 -1.99
N THR A 244 45.48 -36.32 -3.24
CA THR A 244 45.36 -37.71 -3.67
C THR A 244 46.75 -38.31 -3.93
N ALA A 245 47.01 -39.39 -3.21
CA ALA A 245 48.23 -40.18 -3.26
C ALA A 245 48.41 -40.85 -4.64
N GLY A 246 49.60 -40.68 -5.23
CA GLY A 246 50.07 -41.50 -6.33
C GLY A 246 50.54 -42.85 -5.81
N SER A 247 49.86 -43.92 -6.23
CA SER A 247 50.22 -45.31 -5.97
C SER A 247 50.23 -46.08 -7.30
N THR A 248 51.41 -46.15 -7.90
CA THR A 248 51.89 -47.14 -8.87
C THR A 248 53.40 -47.27 -8.57
N ASP A 249 54.05 -48.42 -8.44
CA ASP A 249 53.96 -49.68 -9.18
C ASP A 249 54.71 -50.78 -8.37
N PRO A 250 55.16 -51.95 -8.90
CA PRO A 250 54.76 -53.25 -8.37
C PRO A 250 55.91 -54.09 -7.77
N THR A 251 55.49 -55.15 -7.06
CA THR A 251 56.07 -56.50 -6.98
C THR A 251 57.55 -56.68 -7.36
N GLY A 252 58.40 -56.97 -6.37
CA GLY A 252 59.77 -57.42 -6.57
C GLY A 252 60.48 -57.85 -5.29
N SER A 253 59.98 -58.92 -4.65
CA SER A 253 60.72 -59.63 -3.59
C SER A 253 61.25 -60.95 -4.15
N ARG A 254 62.58 -61.10 -4.19
CA ARG A 254 63.23 -62.41 -4.31
C ARG A 254 64.61 -62.38 -3.66
N ALA A 255 64.87 -63.46 -2.92
CA ALA A 255 66.13 -63.95 -2.34
C ALA A 255 66.61 -63.23 -1.08
N ASP A 256 67.11 -63.88 -0.04
CA ASP A 256 67.27 -65.29 0.37
C ASP A 256 67.83 -65.21 1.82
N VAL A 257 67.86 -66.34 2.54
CA VAL A 257 68.87 -66.74 3.57
C VAL A 257 68.24 -67.34 4.84
N ALA A 258 68.65 -68.61 5.04
CA ALA A 258 68.61 -69.48 6.22
C ALA A 258 67.33 -70.31 6.49
#